data_AF-A0A9X9X0C2-F1
#
_entry.id   AF-A0A9X9X0C2-F1
#
_cell.length_a   1.000
_cell.length_b   1.000
_cell.length_c   1.000
_cell.angle_alpha   90.00
_cell.angle_beta   90.00
_cell.angle_gamma   90.00
#
_symmetry.space_group_name_H-M   'P 1'
#
loop_
_entity.id
_entity.type
_entity.pdbx_description
1 polymer ?
#
loop_
_entity_poly.entity_id
_entity_poly.type
_entity_poly.pdbx_seq_one_letter_code
_entity_poly.pdbx_strand_id
1 'polypeptide(L)'
;MPWLAAIFLGLLTGLIGGIYAGFVADRAVPWLRISSFEGASGYFVFFMGILGFLGATVVGITTCRLVGHAGEGGVARGFGASLLVVGGLITAAGALAWLQRDVAPLVGGQPIDLALELRLPAGVDRPSSVPWEAPYVHLSSGPNMRSSAGQWTPEDARLEDGHWTVPGRVPVTISEAPRILSIGRLAPDTLYAELPVPARPPALEESWSPWIATSRGSGTASPPPETVPQVRYRVARRAPRPPPPPPEPGAADRRRDDFAALPPDAPTGEILAFVSAMWRDEVYEQALRTARARPDFVSAIAARIASVDHEAARDAMYVIGEMRPAPAELADAVRARAAEVVRIAESIDPAAEDSRDRLYAEAHELAIGVVAASFGLRAAGVDLGPDLRAMAEACRPREKAPPHAIADAADRVAAYLAQGLPAK
;
A
#
# COMPACT_ATOMS: atom_id res chain seq x y z
N MET A 1 41.82 18.93 25.48
CA MET A 1 41.92 17.74 24.60
C MET A 1 42.33 18.12 23.18
N PRO A 2 43.21 17.35 22.50
CA PRO A 2 43.51 17.54 21.07
C PRO A 2 42.25 17.39 20.19
N TRP A 3 42.19 18.12 19.08
CA TRP A 3 41.03 18.09 18.17
C TRP A 3 40.73 16.71 17.61
N LEU A 4 41.76 15.97 17.17
CA LEU A 4 41.58 14.62 16.63
C LEU A 4 40.92 13.68 17.65
N ALA A 5 41.32 13.77 18.91
CA ALA A 5 40.74 12.95 19.96
C ALA A 5 39.28 13.36 20.25
N ALA A 6 38.96 14.66 20.23
CA ALA A 6 37.58 15.12 20.38
C ALA A 6 36.68 14.70 19.22
N ILE A 7 37.19 14.72 17.97
CA ILE A 7 36.47 14.24 16.78
C ILE A 7 36.23 12.73 16.89
N PHE A 8 37.26 11.96 17.22
CA PHE A 8 37.14 10.51 17.37
C PHE A 8 36.12 10.12 18.43
N LEU A 9 36.20 10.71 19.64
CA LEU A 9 35.22 10.44 20.69
C LEU A 9 33.83 10.97 20.35
N GLY A 10 33.75 12.09 19.65
CA GLY A 10 32.50 12.61 19.10
C GLY A 10 31.83 11.61 18.18
N LEU A 11 32.57 11.05 17.21
CA LEU A 11 32.06 10.02 16.31
C LEU A 11 31.63 8.75 17.05
N LEU A 12 32.37 8.35 18.10
CA LEU A 12 32.00 7.22 18.94
C LEU A 12 30.71 7.48 19.73
N THR A 13 30.58 8.67 20.33
CA THR A 13 29.33 9.14 20.96
C THR A 13 28.19 9.18 19.94
N GLY A 14 28.48 9.61 18.71
CA GLY A 14 27.61 9.54 17.55
C GLY A 14 27.07 8.14 17.30
N LEU A 15 27.97 7.17 17.12
CA LEU A 15 27.61 5.77 16.86
C LEU A 15 26.69 5.20 17.95
N ILE A 16 27.06 5.42 19.22
CA ILE A 16 26.25 4.97 20.36
C ILE A 16 24.89 5.68 20.39
N GLY A 17 24.87 7.00 20.17
CA GLY A 17 23.66 7.81 20.12
C GLY A 17 22.72 7.40 18.99
N GLY A 18 23.25 7.08 17.81
CA GLY A 18 22.47 6.60 16.68
C GLY A 18 21.82 5.24 16.94
N ILE A 19 22.55 4.29 17.53
CA ILE A 19 21.99 2.99 17.93
C ILE A 19 20.90 3.19 18.99
N TYR A 20 21.15 4.02 20.00
CA TYR A 20 20.18 4.25 21.07
C TYR A 20 18.93 4.99 20.57
N ALA A 21 19.09 5.98 19.69
CA ALA A 21 17.97 6.68 19.05
C ALA A 21 17.14 5.73 18.19
N GLY A 22 17.77 4.87 17.39
CA GLY A 22 17.07 3.83 16.62
C GLY A 22 16.28 2.88 17.52
N PHE A 23 16.88 2.42 18.62
CA PHE A 23 16.18 1.59 19.60
C PHE A 23 14.98 2.29 20.24
N VAL A 24 15.12 3.56 20.65
CA VAL A 24 14.00 4.32 21.22
C VAL A 24 12.92 4.59 20.17
N ALA A 25 13.30 4.86 18.92
CA ALA A 25 12.38 5.03 17.81
C ALA A 25 11.57 3.74 17.53
N ASP A 26 12.21 2.57 17.55
CA ASP A 26 11.55 1.26 17.42
C ASP A 26 10.45 1.09 18.49
N ARG A 27 10.72 1.51 19.73
CA ARG A 27 9.71 1.48 20.80
C ARG A 27 8.65 2.55 20.66
N ALA A 28 8.97 3.69 20.05
CA ALA A 28 8.01 4.75 19.78
C ALA A 28 7.03 4.41 18.65
N VAL A 29 7.40 3.56 17.68
CA VAL A 29 6.52 3.13 16.58
C VAL A 29 5.16 2.64 17.08
N PRO A 30 5.06 1.66 18.00
CA PRO A 30 3.75 1.21 18.51
C PRO A 30 3.06 2.26 19.38
N TRP A 31 3.80 3.10 20.11
CA TRP A 31 3.21 4.16 20.95
C TRP A 31 2.51 5.23 20.12
N LEU A 32 3.13 5.60 18.99
CA LEU A 32 2.67 6.65 18.10
C LEU A 32 1.86 6.11 16.90
N ARG A 33 1.63 4.80 16.83
CA ARG A 33 0.92 4.10 15.74
C ARG A 33 1.45 4.43 14.35
N ILE A 34 2.76 4.49 14.20
CA ILE A 34 3.38 4.71 12.89
C ILE A 34 3.08 3.49 12.01
N SER A 35 2.42 3.73 10.88
CA SER A 35 2.00 2.66 9.96
C SER A 35 3.21 1.86 9.45
N SER A 36 3.01 0.55 9.27
CA SER A 36 3.99 -0.29 8.56
C SER A 36 3.69 -0.40 7.06
N PHE A 37 2.62 0.26 6.58
CA PHE A 37 2.35 0.38 5.15
C PHE A 37 3.56 1.03 4.46
N GLU A 38 4.00 0.44 3.35
CA GLU A 38 5.17 0.87 2.57
C GLU A 38 6.49 0.95 3.38
N GLY A 39 6.56 0.33 4.55
CA GLY A 39 7.76 0.36 5.40
C GLY A 39 7.98 1.70 6.12
N ALA A 40 6.96 2.55 6.25
CA ALA A 40 7.07 3.87 6.90
C ALA A 40 7.64 3.80 8.33
N SER A 41 7.24 2.81 9.13
CA SER A 41 7.83 2.53 10.45
C SER A 41 9.33 2.22 10.39
N GLY A 42 9.77 1.43 9.40
CA GLY A 42 11.18 1.13 9.17
C GLY A 42 11.99 2.37 8.81
N TYR A 43 11.47 3.21 7.90
CA TYR A 43 12.10 4.48 7.54
C TYR A 43 12.21 5.41 8.75
N PHE A 44 11.15 5.52 9.56
CA PHE A 44 11.17 6.32 10.78
C PHE A 44 12.32 5.91 11.72
N VAL A 45 12.46 4.61 12.00
CA VAL A 45 13.54 4.08 12.86
C VAL A 45 14.92 4.36 12.26
N PHE A 46 15.09 4.11 10.95
CA PHE A 46 16.35 4.34 10.25
C PHE A 46 16.77 5.82 10.29
N PHE A 47 15.86 6.73 9.93
CA PHE A 47 16.16 8.16 9.94
C PHE A 47 16.37 8.71 11.35
N MET A 48 15.66 8.22 12.37
CA MET A 48 15.93 8.58 13.76
C MET A 48 17.30 8.08 14.23
N GLY A 49 17.75 6.91 13.76
CA GLY A 49 19.12 6.44 13.99
C GLY A 49 20.18 7.36 13.38
N ILE A 50 20.00 7.78 12.12
CA ILE A 50 20.91 8.74 11.46
C ILE A 50 20.91 10.09 12.17
N LEU A 51 19.72 10.61 12.50
CA LEU A 51 19.60 11.88 13.21
C LEU A 51 20.26 11.81 14.58
N GLY A 52 20.06 10.71 15.31
CA GLY A 52 20.75 10.41 16.56
C GLY A 52 22.26 10.39 16.40
N PHE A 53 22.78 9.75 15.34
CA PHE A 53 24.20 9.71 15.04
C PHE A 53 24.80 11.11 14.81
N LEU A 54 24.20 11.89 13.92
CA LEU A 54 24.69 13.22 13.58
C LEU A 54 24.60 14.18 14.78
N GLY A 55 23.45 14.22 15.46
CA GLY A 55 23.25 15.06 16.63
C GLY A 55 24.18 14.70 17.78
N ALA A 56 24.31 13.42 18.10
CA ALA A 56 25.20 12.94 19.16
C ALA A 56 26.69 13.16 18.83
N THR A 57 27.07 13.15 17.55
CA THR A 57 28.44 13.50 17.13
C THR A 57 28.76 14.95 17.47
N VAL A 58 27.88 15.89 17.10
CA VAL A 58 28.08 17.33 17.37
C VAL A 58 28.13 17.61 18.87
N VAL A 59 27.19 17.04 19.63
CA VAL A 59 27.19 17.15 21.10
C VAL A 59 28.45 16.52 21.68
N GLY A 60 28.84 15.34 21.21
CA GLY A 60 30.05 14.62 21.63
C GLY A 60 31.32 15.45 21.48
N ILE A 61 31.55 16.01 20.28
CA ILE A 61 32.70 16.89 20.02
C ILE A 61 32.68 18.09 20.95
N THR A 62 31.53 18.77 21.06
CA THR A 62 31.38 19.99 21.84
C THR A 62 31.60 19.73 23.34
N THR A 63 30.98 18.70 23.91
CA THR A 63 31.12 18.34 25.32
C THR A 63 32.54 17.86 25.64
N CYS A 64 33.18 17.06 24.77
CA CYS A 64 34.57 16.66 24.97
C CYS A 64 35.52 17.86 24.93
N ARG A 65 35.24 18.88 24.11
CA ARG A 65 36.02 20.12 24.06
C ARG A 65 35.85 20.97 25.32
N LEU A 66 34.63 21.10 25.82
CA LEU A 66 34.31 21.94 26.98
C LEU A 66 34.67 21.29 28.33
N VAL A 67 34.53 19.97 28.45
CA VAL A 67 34.72 19.25 29.72
C VAL A 67 36.07 18.51 29.77
N GLY A 68 36.63 18.14 28.62
CA GLY A 68 37.89 17.40 28.49
C GLY A 68 39.16 18.26 28.58
N HIS A 69 39.26 19.09 29.61
CA HIS A 69 40.45 19.90 29.88
C HIS A 69 41.68 19.03 30.22
N ALA A 70 42.88 19.63 30.11
CA ALA A 70 44.14 18.94 30.35
C ALA A 70 44.29 18.57 31.84
N GLY A 71 44.49 17.29 32.12
CA GLY A 71 44.60 16.72 33.46
C GLY A 71 44.33 15.21 33.44
N GLU A 72 44.72 14.51 34.49
CA GLU A 72 44.43 13.07 34.63
C GLU A 72 42.90 12.85 34.61
N GLY A 73 42.43 12.04 33.66
CA GLY A 73 40.99 11.70 33.52
C GLY A 73 40.13 12.65 32.69
N GLY A 74 40.66 13.76 32.14
CA GLY A 74 39.87 14.72 31.36
C GLY A 74 39.14 14.10 30.16
N VAL A 75 39.80 13.18 29.45
CA VAL A 75 39.24 12.44 28.30
C VAL A 75 38.02 11.61 28.72
N ALA A 76 38.16 10.80 29.78
CA ALA A 76 37.09 9.95 30.28
C ALA A 76 35.90 10.78 30.79
N ARG A 77 36.18 11.90 31.48
CA ARG A 77 35.14 12.83 31.96
C ARG A 77 34.38 13.48 30.80
N GLY A 78 35.09 13.92 29.76
CA GLY A 78 34.47 14.51 28.56
C GLY A 78 33.58 13.52 27.82
N PHE A 79 34.07 12.29 27.60
CA PHE A 79 33.30 11.23 26.96
C PHE A 79 32.07 10.84 27.79
N GLY A 80 32.26 10.56 29.08
CA GLY A 80 31.17 10.18 29.99
C GLY A 80 30.10 11.27 30.10
N ALA A 81 30.50 12.55 30.19
CA ALA A 81 29.56 13.66 30.17
C ALA A 81 28.79 13.74 28.85
N SER A 82 29.44 13.49 27.71
CA SER A 82 28.77 13.49 26.40
C SER A 82 27.73 12.39 26.28
N LEU A 83 28.04 11.17 26.74
CA LEU A 83 27.11 10.05 26.74
C LEU A 83 25.91 10.32 27.66
N LEU A 84 26.14 10.94 28.82
CA LEU A 84 25.07 11.30 29.75
C LEU A 84 24.13 12.34 29.14
N VAL A 85 24.66 13.38 28.47
CA VAL A 85 23.83 14.41 27.82
C VAL A 85 23.03 13.79 26.67
N VAL A 86 23.69 13.08 25.75
CA VAL A 86 23.03 12.45 24.59
C VAL A 86 21.99 11.43 25.04
N GLY A 87 22.36 10.54 25.96
CA GLY A 87 21.46 9.54 26.53
C GLY A 87 20.26 10.19 27.22
N GLY A 88 20.48 11.26 28.00
CA GLY A 88 19.41 12.01 28.64
C GLY A 88 18.43 12.63 27.63
N LEU A 89 18.93 13.24 26.55
CA LEU A 89 18.09 13.83 25.51
C LEU A 89 17.26 12.78 24.75
N ILE A 90 17.87 11.67 24.34
CA ILE A 90 17.17 10.58 23.65
C ILE A 90 16.13 9.95 24.58
N THR A 91 16.46 9.73 25.85
CA THR A 91 15.53 9.21 26.87
C THR A 91 14.35 10.16 27.06
N ALA A 92 14.60 11.47 27.16
CA ALA A 92 13.55 12.47 27.33
C ALA A 92 12.60 12.50 26.12
N ALA A 93 13.14 12.43 24.89
CA ALA A 93 12.33 12.32 23.69
C ALA A 93 11.47 11.03 23.68
N GLY A 94 12.08 9.90 24.04
CA GLY A 94 11.36 8.63 24.20
C GLY A 94 10.26 8.68 25.27
N ALA A 95 10.52 9.32 26.40
CA ALA A 95 9.55 9.52 27.46
C ALA A 95 8.39 10.41 27.02
N LEU A 96 8.65 11.48 26.26
CA LEU A 96 7.61 12.32 25.67
C LEU A 96 6.74 11.51 24.68
N ALA A 97 7.35 10.71 23.81
CA ALA A 97 6.60 9.81 22.91
C ALA A 97 5.77 8.78 23.69
N TRP A 98 6.32 8.23 24.77
CA TRP A 98 5.61 7.30 25.65
C TRP A 98 4.43 7.96 26.38
N LEU A 99 4.56 9.22 26.82
CA LEU A 99 3.47 9.97 27.44
C LEU A 99 2.33 10.27 26.46
N GLN A 100 2.63 10.36 25.16
CA GLN A 100 1.66 10.55 24.07
C GLN A 100 1.10 9.23 23.50
N ARG A 101 1.42 8.09 24.14
CA ARG A 101 0.99 6.79 23.64
C ARG A 101 -0.52 6.62 23.78
N ASP A 102 -1.11 5.98 22.80
CA ASP A 102 -2.51 5.57 22.91
C ASP A 102 -2.64 4.44 23.93
N VAL A 103 -3.30 4.73 25.05
CA VAL A 103 -3.63 3.72 26.07
C VAL A 103 -5.08 3.30 25.89
N ALA A 104 -5.33 2.04 25.56
CA ALA A 104 -6.69 1.51 25.51
C ALA A 104 -7.30 1.47 26.93
N PRO A 105 -8.54 1.93 27.12
CA PRO A 105 -9.21 1.83 28.42
C PRO A 105 -9.49 0.36 28.71
N LEU A 106 -9.23 -0.04 29.95
CA LEU A 106 -9.45 -1.39 30.44
C LEU A 106 -10.58 -1.38 31.47
N VAL A 107 -11.45 -2.37 31.39
CA VAL A 107 -12.47 -2.65 32.41
C VAL A 107 -12.18 -4.03 32.99
N GLY A 108 -11.89 -4.10 34.29
CA GLY A 108 -11.45 -5.36 34.92
C GLY A 108 -10.15 -5.91 34.30
N GLY A 109 -9.25 -5.03 33.82
CA GLY A 109 -8.00 -5.42 33.17
C GLY A 109 -8.15 -5.92 31.73
N GLN A 110 -9.35 -5.90 31.15
CA GLN A 110 -9.62 -6.38 29.80
C GLN A 110 -9.93 -5.22 28.85
N PRO A 111 -9.49 -5.30 27.57
CA PRO A 111 -9.86 -4.32 26.56
C PRO A 111 -11.37 -4.35 26.28
N ILE A 112 -11.92 -3.19 25.93
CA ILE A 112 -13.36 -3.02 25.66
C ILE A 112 -13.62 -2.65 24.20
N ASP A 113 -14.81 -3.01 23.75
CA ASP A 113 -15.41 -2.49 22.52
C ASP A 113 -16.69 -1.73 22.87
N LEU A 114 -17.11 -0.85 21.98
CA LEU A 114 -18.50 -0.42 21.94
C LEU A 114 -19.25 -1.40 21.05
N ALA A 115 -20.21 -2.11 21.62
CA ALA A 115 -21.26 -2.74 20.82
C ALA A 115 -22.21 -1.62 20.39
N LEU A 116 -22.55 -1.60 19.11
CA LEU A 116 -23.31 -0.54 18.47
C LEU A 116 -24.56 -1.13 17.84
N GLU A 117 -25.60 -0.31 17.79
CA GLU A 117 -26.78 -0.56 16.96
C GLU A 117 -27.12 0.72 16.22
N LEU A 118 -27.20 0.63 14.89
CA LEU A 118 -27.67 1.70 14.03
C LEU A 118 -29.10 1.41 13.60
N ARG A 119 -30.03 2.29 13.97
CA ARG A 119 -31.41 2.29 13.51
C ARG A 119 -31.53 3.19 12.28
N LEU A 120 -31.91 2.61 11.16
CA LEU A 120 -32.18 3.32 9.91
C LEU A 120 -33.60 3.95 9.92
N PRO A 121 -33.85 5.01 9.13
CA PRO A 121 -35.19 5.56 8.94
C PRO A 121 -36.18 4.51 8.45
N ALA A 122 -37.47 4.72 8.75
CA ALA A 122 -38.52 3.81 8.30
C ALA A 122 -38.63 3.80 6.77
N GLY A 123 -38.93 2.63 6.20
CA GLY A 123 -39.11 2.47 4.75
C GLY A 123 -37.82 2.41 3.94
N VAL A 124 -36.65 2.43 4.59
CA VAL A 124 -35.37 2.13 3.94
C VAL A 124 -35.25 0.62 3.73
N ASP A 125 -34.71 0.21 2.58
CA ASP A 125 -34.46 -1.20 2.29
C ASP A 125 -33.42 -1.81 3.24
N ARG A 126 -33.40 -3.14 3.31
CA ARG A 126 -32.39 -3.85 4.12
C ARG A 126 -30.99 -3.50 3.61
N PRO A 127 -30.05 -3.12 4.49
CA PRO A 127 -28.69 -2.80 4.07
C PRO A 127 -27.99 -4.01 3.44
N SER A 128 -27.31 -3.74 2.33
CA SER A 128 -26.53 -4.71 1.55
C SER A 128 -25.31 -5.21 2.34
N SER A 129 -25.01 -6.50 2.23
CA SER A 129 -23.78 -7.14 2.74
C SER A 129 -22.70 -7.32 1.67
N VAL A 130 -22.87 -6.65 0.52
CA VAL A 130 -21.99 -6.85 -0.64
C VAL A 130 -20.58 -6.29 -0.38
N PRO A 131 -19.49 -7.06 -0.63
CA PRO A 131 -18.14 -6.70 -0.15
C PRO A 131 -17.60 -5.33 -0.58
N TRP A 132 -17.89 -4.89 -1.82
CA TRP A 132 -17.40 -3.59 -2.32
C TRP A 132 -18.18 -2.40 -1.74
N GLU A 133 -19.35 -2.64 -1.16
CA GLU A 133 -20.18 -1.66 -0.45
C GLU A 133 -20.07 -1.81 1.08
N ALA A 134 -19.14 -2.64 1.58
CA ALA A 134 -19.07 -3.00 2.98
C ALA A 134 -19.14 -1.76 3.89
N PRO A 135 -20.16 -1.67 4.75
CA PRO A 135 -20.33 -0.52 5.61
C PRO A 135 -19.24 -0.47 6.67
N TYR A 136 -18.72 0.73 6.93
CA TYR A 136 -17.64 0.95 7.88
C TYR A 136 -18.09 1.79 9.06
N VAL A 137 -17.39 1.61 10.18
CA VAL A 137 -17.50 2.45 11.36
C VAL A 137 -16.12 2.80 11.87
N HIS A 138 -15.92 4.07 12.20
CA HIS A 138 -14.72 4.55 12.88
C HIS A 138 -15.10 5.23 14.18
N LEU A 139 -14.33 4.96 15.23
CA LEU A 139 -14.42 5.68 16.50
C LEU A 139 -13.22 6.60 16.63
N SER A 140 -13.44 7.90 16.43
CA SER A 140 -12.46 8.95 16.69
C SER A 140 -12.47 9.32 18.17
N SER A 141 -11.29 9.47 18.74
CA SER A 141 -11.10 9.59 20.19
C SER A 141 -10.04 10.61 20.57
N GLY A 142 -10.30 11.34 21.65
CA GLY A 142 -9.36 12.32 22.20
C GLY A 142 -9.23 13.59 21.37
N PRO A 143 -8.43 14.57 21.81
CA PRO A 143 -8.30 15.88 21.16
C PRO A 143 -7.69 15.79 19.75
N ASN A 144 -6.89 14.75 19.48
CA ASN A 144 -6.25 14.53 18.19
C ASN A 144 -7.10 13.70 17.21
N MET A 145 -8.35 13.37 17.57
CA MET A 145 -9.30 12.60 16.75
C MET A 145 -8.72 11.32 16.13
N ARG A 146 -7.84 10.63 16.88
CA ARG A 146 -7.27 9.37 16.43
C ARG A 146 -8.37 8.33 16.35
N SER A 147 -8.43 7.62 15.22
CA SER A 147 -9.52 6.70 14.91
C SER A 147 -9.15 5.24 15.15
N SER A 148 -10.16 4.43 15.46
CA SER A 148 -10.11 2.98 15.37
C SER A 148 -11.22 2.50 14.45
N ALA A 149 -10.90 1.54 13.56
CA ALA A 149 -11.87 0.91 12.68
C ALA A 149 -12.63 -0.18 13.43
N GLY A 150 -13.94 -0.22 13.21
CA GLY A 150 -14.83 -1.29 13.59
C GLY A 150 -15.56 -1.84 12.38
N GLN A 151 -16.55 -2.67 12.63
CA GLN A 151 -17.31 -3.36 11.59
C GLN A 151 -18.80 -3.38 11.94
N TRP A 152 -19.63 -3.20 10.91
CA TRP A 152 -21.07 -3.50 10.96
C TRP A 152 -21.32 -4.93 10.45
N THR A 153 -22.43 -5.51 10.88
CA THR A 153 -22.89 -6.85 10.49
C THR A 153 -24.30 -6.74 9.88
N PRO A 154 -24.44 -6.28 8.62
CA PRO A 154 -25.73 -6.15 7.94
C PRO A 154 -26.50 -7.47 7.81
N GLU A 155 -25.79 -8.60 7.84
CA GLU A 155 -26.36 -9.95 7.80
C GLU A 155 -27.23 -10.23 9.03
N ASP A 156 -26.87 -9.63 10.16
CA ASP A 156 -27.58 -9.72 11.43
C ASP A 156 -28.56 -8.54 11.63
N ALA A 157 -28.81 -7.75 10.58
CA ALA A 157 -29.79 -6.68 10.63
C ALA A 157 -31.20 -7.22 10.89
N ARG A 158 -31.95 -6.52 11.75
CA ARG A 158 -33.29 -6.91 12.19
C ARG A 158 -34.28 -5.79 11.99
N LEU A 159 -35.51 -6.13 11.61
CA LEU A 159 -36.59 -5.17 11.40
C LEU A 159 -37.41 -5.05 12.69
N GLU A 160 -37.37 -3.88 13.33
CA GLU A 160 -38.05 -3.56 14.58
C GLU A 160 -38.87 -2.28 14.39
N ASP A 161 -40.18 -2.32 14.66
CA ASP A 161 -41.08 -1.15 14.54
C ASP A 161 -41.02 -0.44 13.17
N GLY A 162 -40.77 -1.18 12.08
CA GLY A 162 -40.63 -0.62 10.73
C GLY A 162 -39.27 0.00 10.41
N HIS A 163 -38.30 -0.13 11.32
CA HIS A 163 -36.93 0.35 11.17
C HIS A 163 -35.94 -0.82 11.12
N TRP A 164 -34.96 -0.79 10.22
CA TRP A 164 -33.84 -1.72 10.26
C TRP A 164 -32.85 -1.30 11.34
N THR A 165 -32.53 -2.22 12.25
CA THR A 165 -31.47 -2.08 13.24
C THR A 165 -30.28 -2.94 12.82
N VAL A 166 -29.14 -2.31 12.56
CA VAL A 166 -27.90 -2.95 12.12
C VAL A 166 -26.92 -3.03 13.30
N PRO A 167 -26.53 -4.24 13.74
CA PRO A 167 -25.54 -4.38 14.80
C PRO A 167 -24.14 -4.12 14.28
N GLY A 168 -23.27 -3.58 15.13
CA GLY A 168 -21.87 -3.38 14.84
C GLY A 168 -21.01 -3.35 16.09
N ARG A 169 -19.69 -3.32 15.90
CA ARG A 169 -18.72 -3.21 16.99
C ARG A 169 -17.56 -2.35 16.59
N VAL A 170 -17.07 -1.54 17.52
CA VAL A 170 -15.85 -0.75 17.31
C VAL A 170 -14.94 -0.82 18.55
N PRO A 171 -13.65 -1.13 18.38
CA PRO A 171 -12.73 -1.22 19.51
C PRO A 171 -12.43 0.17 20.08
N VAL A 172 -12.50 0.31 21.40
CA VAL A 172 -12.00 1.51 22.09
C VAL A 172 -10.51 1.31 22.34
N THR A 173 -9.69 2.14 21.72
CA THR A 173 -8.23 1.96 21.72
C THR A 173 -7.47 3.11 22.39
N ILE A 174 -8.17 4.15 22.83
CA ILE A 174 -7.61 5.39 23.41
C ILE A 174 -8.41 5.73 24.65
N SER A 175 -7.80 6.23 25.74
CA SER A 175 -8.46 6.49 27.03
C SER A 175 -8.83 7.97 27.23
N GLU A 176 -9.17 8.67 26.15
CA GLU A 176 -9.44 10.10 26.13
C GLU A 176 -10.78 10.42 25.45
N ALA A 177 -11.48 11.43 25.95
CA ALA A 177 -12.69 11.99 25.36
C ALA A 177 -12.35 13.22 24.49
N PRO A 178 -13.22 13.66 23.57
CA PRO A 178 -14.54 13.13 23.25
C PRO A 178 -14.47 11.85 22.39
N ARG A 179 -15.63 11.23 22.16
CA ARG A 179 -15.79 10.06 21.28
C ARG A 179 -16.75 10.41 20.15
N ILE A 180 -16.27 10.34 18.92
CA ILE A 180 -17.07 10.62 17.74
C ILE A 180 -17.09 9.37 16.88
N LEU A 181 -18.30 8.86 16.64
CA LEU A 181 -18.54 7.78 15.70
C LEU A 181 -18.67 8.38 14.30
N SER A 182 -18.00 7.78 13.31
CA SER A 182 -18.20 8.04 11.90
C SER A 182 -18.72 6.77 11.25
N ILE A 183 -19.81 6.87 10.49
CA ILE A 183 -20.53 5.76 9.88
C ILE A 183 -20.59 6.03 8.39
N GLY A 184 -20.05 5.12 7.58
CA GLY A 184 -20.08 5.24 6.13
C GLY A 184 -20.80 4.08 5.47
N ARG A 185 -21.39 4.36 4.30
CA ARG A 185 -22.00 3.37 3.39
C ARG A 185 -23.22 2.61 3.94
N LEU A 186 -23.79 3.03 5.06
CA LEU A 186 -25.15 2.66 5.49
C LEU A 186 -26.20 3.72 5.12
N ALA A 187 -25.74 4.87 4.64
CA ALA A 187 -26.53 5.97 4.12
C ALA A 187 -25.75 6.64 2.98
N PRO A 188 -26.40 7.47 2.13
CA PRO A 188 -25.72 8.17 1.04
C PRO A 188 -24.54 9.04 1.51
N ASP A 189 -24.68 9.63 2.70
CA ASP A 189 -23.68 10.51 3.31
C ASP A 189 -22.98 9.81 4.48
N THR A 190 -21.77 10.25 4.81
CA THR A 190 -21.11 9.84 6.06
C THR A 190 -21.82 10.52 7.23
N LEU A 191 -22.22 9.70 8.20
CA LEU A 191 -22.92 10.15 9.40
C LEU A 191 -21.96 10.23 10.57
N TYR A 192 -22.22 11.15 11.49
CA TYR A 192 -21.45 11.33 12.70
C TYR A 192 -22.34 11.26 13.94
N ALA A 193 -21.84 10.71 15.03
CA ALA A 193 -22.53 10.76 16.32
C ALA A 193 -21.52 10.96 17.44
N GLU A 194 -21.75 11.98 18.27
CA GLU A 194 -20.97 12.15 19.50
C GLU A 194 -21.53 11.21 20.57
N LEU A 195 -20.69 10.30 21.07
CA LEU A 195 -21.09 9.32 22.05
C LEU A 195 -20.73 9.82 23.45
N PRO A 196 -21.68 9.89 24.41
CA PRO A 196 -21.42 10.24 25.81
C PRO A 196 -20.71 9.12 26.59
N VAL A 197 -19.71 8.49 25.96
CA VAL A 197 -18.86 7.47 26.58
C VAL A 197 -17.73 8.18 27.32
N PRO A 198 -17.57 7.94 28.64
CA PRO A 198 -16.47 8.53 29.39
C PRO A 198 -15.10 8.07 28.85
N ALA A 199 -14.08 8.87 29.09
CA ALA A 199 -12.70 8.57 28.68
C ALA A 199 -12.23 7.18 29.17
N ARG A 200 -12.63 6.80 30.40
CA ARG A 200 -12.41 5.49 31.01
C ARG A 200 -13.72 4.99 31.63
N PRO A 201 -14.46 4.12 30.93
CA PRO A 201 -15.68 3.52 31.49
C PRO A 201 -15.36 2.74 32.77
N PRO A 202 -16.14 2.90 33.86
CA PRO A 202 -15.85 2.26 35.15
C PRO A 202 -16.23 0.78 35.17
N ALA A 203 -17.18 0.37 34.34
CA ALA A 203 -17.70 -0.98 34.26
C ALA A 203 -18.14 -1.32 32.83
N LEU A 204 -18.43 -2.60 32.59
CA LEU A 204 -19.17 -3.01 31.42
C LEU A 204 -20.62 -2.56 31.60
N GLU A 205 -21.30 -2.23 30.51
CA GLU A 205 -22.69 -1.82 30.53
C GLU A 205 -23.52 -2.90 29.82
N GLU A 206 -24.39 -3.57 30.57
CA GLU A 206 -25.28 -4.59 30.00
C GLU A 206 -26.44 -3.94 29.23
N SER A 207 -26.91 -2.79 29.72
CA SER A 207 -27.98 -1.99 29.14
C SER A 207 -27.48 -1.12 27.98
N TRP A 208 -28.31 -0.99 26.95
CA TRP A 208 -28.09 -0.04 25.86
C TRP A 208 -28.27 1.40 26.32
N SER A 209 -27.48 2.32 25.76
CA SER A 209 -27.71 3.75 25.85
C SER A 209 -29.08 4.12 25.24
N PRO A 210 -29.62 5.31 25.56
CA PRO A 210 -30.64 5.93 24.72
C PRO A 210 -30.18 6.04 23.26
N TRP A 211 -31.14 6.13 22.34
CA TRP A 211 -30.86 6.42 20.94
C TRP A 211 -30.32 7.85 20.77
N ILE A 212 -29.23 7.98 20.03
CA ILE A 212 -28.52 9.22 19.74
C ILE A 212 -28.70 9.52 18.26
N ALA A 213 -29.21 10.71 17.92
CA ALA A 213 -29.35 11.13 16.54
C ALA A 213 -27.97 11.30 15.90
N THR A 214 -27.82 10.81 14.67
CA THR A 214 -26.61 11.09 13.88
C THR A 214 -26.72 12.45 13.19
N SER A 215 -25.61 12.98 12.68
CA SER A 215 -25.55 14.23 11.91
C SER A 215 -24.78 14.02 10.61
N ARG A 216 -25.16 14.77 9.56
CA ARG A 216 -24.48 14.75 8.25
C ARG A 216 -23.42 15.84 8.19
N GLY A 217 -22.33 15.66 8.94
CA GLY A 217 -21.21 16.62 8.97
C GLY A 217 -21.58 18.03 9.45
N SER A 218 -20.59 18.91 9.58
CA SER A 218 -20.79 20.27 10.07
C SER A 218 -21.32 21.19 8.95
N GLY A 219 -22.60 21.55 8.98
CA GLY A 219 -23.08 22.71 8.21
C GLY A 219 -24.52 22.66 7.69
N THR A 220 -25.14 21.48 7.61
CA THR A 220 -26.55 21.37 7.19
C THR A 220 -27.48 21.30 8.39
N ALA A 221 -28.64 21.97 8.30
CA ALA A 221 -29.67 21.87 9.33
C ALA A 221 -30.01 20.40 9.61
N SER A 222 -30.00 19.99 10.88
CA SER A 222 -30.35 18.64 11.29
C SER A 222 -31.78 18.33 10.80
N PRO A 223 -31.98 17.28 9.99
CA PRO A 223 -33.31 16.84 9.60
C PRO A 223 -34.14 16.45 10.85
N PRO A 224 -35.48 16.35 10.74
CA PRO A 224 -36.32 15.84 11.81
C PRO A 224 -35.80 14.49 12.33
N PRO A 225 -35.79 14.23 13.65
CA PRO A 225 -35.16 13.04 14.25
C PRO A 225 -35.64 11.69 13.68
N GLU A 226 -36.85 11.65 13.14
CA GLU A 226 -37.50 10.47 12.55
C GLU A 226 -36.91 10.09 11.18
N THR A 227 -36.26 11.05 10.51
CA THR A 227 -35.69 10.88 9.16
C THR A 227 -34.19 10.63 9.16
N VAL A 228 -33.56 10.68 10.34
CA VAL A 228 -32.11 10.56 10.49
C VAL A 228 -31.80 9.23 11.16
N PRO A 229 -30.79 8.47 10.68
CA PRO A 229 -30.33 7.30 11.37
C PRO A 229 -29.93 7.62 12.82
N GLN A 230 -30.18 6.69 13.73
CA GLN A 230 -29.88 6.86 15.14
C GLN A 230 -29.00 5.73 15.61
N VAL A 231 -28.05 6.03 16.50
CA VAL A 231 -27.15 5.03 17.06
C VAL A 231 -27.36 4.90 18.55
N ARG A 232 -27.25 3.68 19.07
CA ARG A 232 -27.05 3.44 20.50
C ARG A 232 -25.85 2.54 20.69
N TYR A 233 -25.29 2.58 21.88
CA TYR A 233 -24.12 1.78 22.22
C TYR A 233 -24.27 1.13 23.59
N ARG A 234 -23.41 0.16 23.86
CA ARG A 234 -23.10 -0.30 25.21
C ARG A 234 -21.64 -0.72 25.31
N VAL A 235 -21.06 -0.61 26.50
CA VAL A 235 -19.68 -0.99 26.76
C VAL A 235 -19.59 -2.50 26.94
N ALA A 236 -18.96 -3.18 25.98
CA ALA A 236 -18.83 -4.63 25.98
C ALA A 236 -17.37 -5.05 26.12
N ARG A 237 -17.15 -6.26 26.67
CA ARG A 237 -15.82 -6.88 26.62
C ARG A 237 -15.42 -7.11 25.17
N ARG A 238 -14.18 -6.79 24.81
CA ARG A 238 -13.62 -7.15 23.50
C ARG A 238 -13.53 -8.67 23.41
N ALA A 239 -14.13 -9.25 22.38
CA ALA A 239 -13.95 -10.65 22.10
C ALA A 239 -12.46 -10.90 21.79
N PRO A 240 -11.87 -12.02 22.24
CA PRO A 240 -10.54 -12.42 21.77
C PRO A 240 -10.54 -12.35 20.25
N ARG A 241 -9.50 -11.76 19.66
CA ARG A 241 -9.35 -11.78 18.20
C ARG A 241 -9.40 -13.26 17.79
N PRO A 242 -10.27 -13.66 16.85
CA PRO A 242 -10.21 -15.03 16.35
C PRO A 242 -8.78 -15.31 15.90
N PRO A 243 -8.27 -16.53 16.10
CA PRO A 243 -6.97 -16.88 15.55
C PRO A 243 -6.98 -16.50 14.07
N PRO A 244 -5.89 -15.91 13.55
CA PRO A 244 -5.82 -15.63 12.13
C PRO A 244 -6.16 -16.92 11.39
N PRO A 245 -6.96 -16.85 10.30
CA PRO A 245 -7.15 -18.03 9.47
C PRO A 245 -5.77 -18.61 9.13
N PRO A 246 -5.63 -19.94 8.99
CA PRO A 246 -4.38 -20.51 8.51
C PRO A 246 -3.99 -19.72 7.24
N PRO A 247 -2.71 -19.34 7.09
CA PRO A 247 -2.30 -18.54 5.95
C PRO A 247 -2.78 -19.25 4.70
N GLU A 248 -3.64 -18.59 3.92
CA GLU A 248 -4.01 -19.11 2.61
C GLU A 248 -2.70 -19.37 1.85
N PRO A 249 -2.61 -20.46 1.07
CA PRO A 249 -1.44 -20.69 0.25
C PRO A 249 -1.15 -19.41 -0.55
N GLY A 250 0.10 -18.95 -0.48
CA GLY A 250 0.48 -17.71 -1.15
C GLY A 250 0.12 -17.80 -2.63
N ALA A 251 -0.06 -16.65 -3.30
CA ALA A 251 -0.32 -16.66 -4.74
C ALA A 251 0.72 -17.46 -5.53
N ALA A 252 1.97 -17.47 -5.07
CA ALA A 252 3.05 -18.31 -5.62
C ALA A 252 2.83 -19.82 -5.41
N ASP A 253 2.32 -20.25 -4.25
CA ASP A 253 2.05 -21.66 -3.97
C ASP A 253 0.86 -22.16 -4.79
N ARG A 254 -0.23 -21.38 -4.85
CA ARG A 254 -1.37 -21.69 -5.72
C ARG A 254 -0.96 -21.82 -7.19
N ARG A 255 -0.17 -20.87 -7.69
CA ARG A 255 0.36 -20.90 -9.06
C ARG A 255 1.21 -22.16 -9.31
N ARG A 256 2.03 -22.57 -8.34
CA ARG A 256 2.84 -23.80 -8.43
C ARG A 256 1.94 -25.04 -8.51
N ASP A 257 0.94 -25.11 -7.64
CA ASP A 257 -0.01 -26.23 -7.61
C ASP A 257 -0.85 -26.31 -8.89
N ASP A 258 -1.33 -25.16 -9.38
CA ASP A 258 -2.11 -25.05 -10.62
C ASP A 258 -1.29 -25.49 -11.85
N PHE A 259 -0.01 -25.08 -11.91
CA PHE A 259 0.89 -25.51 -12.99
C PHE A 259 1.20 -27.01 -12.91
N ALA A 260 1.43 -27.53 -11.71
CA ALA A 260 1.69 -28.95 -11.47
C ALA A 260 0.47 -29.84 -11.78
N ALA A 261 -0.75 -29.28 -11.70
CA ALA A 261 -1.99 -29.95 -12.04
C ALA A 261 -2.27 -30.02 -13.55
N LEU A 262 -1.53 -29.30 -14.41
CA LEU A 262 -1.69 -29.38 -15.85
C LEU A 262 -1.35 -30.79 -16.38
N PRO A 263 -2.17 -31.38 -17.25
CA PRO A 263 -1.86 -32.68 -17.82
C PRO A 263 -0.62 -32.58 -18.75
N PRO A 264 0.15 -33.67 -18.93
CA PRO A 264 1.34 -33.66 -19.79
C PRO A 264 1.08 -33.30 -21.26
N ASP A 265 -0.16 -33.39 -21.73
CA ASP A 265 -0.61 -33.03 -23.08
C ASP A 265 -1.41 -31.72 -23.13
N ALA A 266 -1.37 -30.91 -22.05
CA ALA A 266 -2.01 -29.61 -22.01
C ALA A 266 -1.66 -28.75 -23.24
N PRO A 267 -2.64 -28.05 -23.85
CA PRO A 267 -2.39 -27.14 -24.96
C PRO A 267 -1.32 -26.10 -24.62
N THR A 268 -0.46 -25.75 -25.58
CA THR A 268 0.63 -24.78 -25.35
C THR A 268 0.12 -23.43 -24.85
N GLY A 269 -1.10 -23.02 -25.24
CA GLY A 269 -1.75 -21.81 -24.73
C GLY A 269 -2.02 -21.83 -23.22
N GLU A 270 -2.39 -22.99 -22.65
CA GLU A 270 -2.60 -23.15 -21.20
C GLU A 270 -1.29 -23.09 -20.42
N ILE A 271 -0.23 -23.71 -20.97
CA ILE A 271 1.13 -23.63 -20.40
C ILE A 271 1.62 -22.17 -20.41
N LEU A 272 1.39 -21.44 -21.50
CA LEU A 272 1.77 -20.03 -21.63
C LEU A 272 1.00 -19.10 -20.67
N ALA A 273 -0.13 -19.52 -20.10
CA ALA A 273 -0.80 -18.74 -19.05
C ALA A 273 0.07 -18.57 -17.79
N PHE A 274 1.02 -19.49 -17.57
CA PHE A 274 2.00 -19.44 -16.48
C PHE A 274 3.29 -18.71 -16.84
N VAL A 275 3.36 -18.08 -18.01
CA VAL A 275 4.51 -17.27 -18.44
C VAL A 275 4.08 -15.81 -18.42
N SER A 276 4.33 -15.15 -17.28
CA SER A 276 3.96 -13.74 -17.05
C SER A 276 5.18 -12.90 -16.68
N ALA A 277 5.30 -11.71 -17.27
CA ALA A 277 6.44 -10.83 -17.02
C ALA A 277 6.52 -10.38 -15.55
N MET A 278 5.38 -10.36 -14.85
CA MET A 278 5.26 -9.98 -13.44
C MET A 278 5.74 -11.07 -12.46
N TRP A 279 5.77 -12.32 -12.91
CA TRP A 279 6.05 -13.48 -12.06
C TRP A 279 7.21 -14.26 -12.66
N ARG A 280 8.44 -13.86 -12.33
CA ARG A 280 9.68 -14.51 -12.79
C ARG A 280 10.20 -15.49 -11.73
N ASP A 281 9.36 -16.47 -11.42
CA ASP A 281 9.65 -17.53 -10.46
C ASP A 281 10.04 -18.85 -11.15
N GLU A 282 10.19 -19.93 -10.38
CA GLU A 282 10.51 -21.26 -10.92
C GLU A 282 9.43 -21.79 -11.86
N VAL A 283 8.16 -21.43 -11.62
CA VAL A 283 7.02 -21.86 -12.45
C VAL A 283 7.11 -21.20 -13.81
N TYR A 284 7.45 -19.91 -13.88
CA TYR A 284 7.71 -19.22 -15.16
C TYR A 284 8.76 -19.94 -16.01
N GLU A 285 9.92 -20.23 -15.42
CA GLU A 285 11.04 -20.86 -16.13
C GLU A 285 10.71 -22.29 -16.58
N GLN A 286 9.92 -23.04 -15.79
CA GLN A 286 9.47 -24.38 -16.16
C GLN A 286 8.39 -24.35 -17.25
N ALA A 287 7.42 -23.44 -17.14
CA ALA A 287 6.37 -23.25 -18.13
C ALA A 287 6.95 -22.82 -19.48
N LEU A 288 7.87 -21.85 -19.48
CA LEU A 288 8.50 -21.36 -20.70
C LEU A 288 9.35 -22.43 -21.39
N ARG A 289 10.14 -23.21 -20.62
CA ARG A 289 10.89 -24.35 -21.17
C ARG A 289 9.97 -25.41 -21.77
N THR A 290 8.89 -25.77 -21.07
CA THR A 290 7.90 -26.75 -21.54
C THR A 290 7.21 -26.26 -22.82
N ALA A 291 6.78 -25.00 -22.86
CA ALA A 291 6.12 -24.40 -24.02
C ALA A 291 7.05 -24.36 -25.24
N ARG A 292 8.31 -23.94 -25.07
CA ARG A 292 9.30 -23.86 -26.16
C ARG A 292 9.62 -25.21 -26.80
N ALA A 293 9.48 -26.31 -26.07
CA ALA A 293 9.71 -27.65 -26.59
C ALA A 293 8.55 -28.17 -27.47
N ARG A 294 7.42 -27.46 -27.54
CA ARG A 294 6.24 -27.87 -28.30
C ARG A 294 6.34 -27.44 -29.77
N PRO A 295 5.88 -28.26 -30.72
CA PRO A 295 5.95 -27.94 -32.15
C PRO A 295 5.05 -26.76 -32.56
N ASP A 296 3.98 -26.49 -31.80
CA ASP A 296 3.02 -25.39 -32.04
C ASP A 296 3.38 -24.10 -31.29
N PHE A 297 4.57 -24.02 -30.66
CA PHE A 297 4.99 -22.89 -29.83
C PHE A 297 4.86 -21.54 -30.54
N VAL A 298 5.36 -21.43 -31.77
CA VAL A 298 5.32 -20.18 -32.55
C VAL A 298 3.88 -19.76 -32.83
N SER A 299 3.01 -20.69 -33.26
CA SER A 299 1.59 -20.39 -33.49
C SER A 299 0.85 -20.03 -32.20
N ALA A 300 1.18 -20.67 -31.08
CA ALA A 300 0.57 -20.38 -29.78
C ALA A 300 0.96 -18.99 -29.26
N ILE A 301 2.24 -18.60 -29.41
CA ILE A 301 2.71 -17.24 -29.09
C ILE A 301 2.03 -16.21 -30.00
N ALA A 302 1.97 -16.45 -31.31
CA ALA A 302 1.28 -15.54 -32.24
C ALA A 302 -0.20 -15.35 -31.87
N ALA A 303 -0.91 -16.44 -31.54
CA ALA A 303 -2.30 -16.39 -31.09
C ALA A 303 -2.44 -15.60 -29.78
N ARG A 304 -1.51 -15.77 -28.83
CA ARG A 304 -1.51 -15.03 -27.57
C ARG A 304 -1.21 -13.54 -27.75
N ILE A 305 -0.32 -13.16 -28.66
CA ILE A 305 -0.09 -11.76 -29.06
C ILE A 305 -1.36 -11.15 -29.65
N ALA A 306 -2.14 -11.94 -30.40
CA ALA A 306 -3.40 -11.50 -31.00
C ALA A 306 -4.59 -11.46 -30.01
N SER A 307 -4.39 -11.84 -28.75
CA SER A 307 -5.43 -11.84 -27.72
C SER A 307 -6.01 -10.45 -27.49
N VAL A 308 -7.31 -10.39 -27.17
CA VAL A 308 -7.98 -9.18 -26.68
C VAL A 308 -7.56 -8.82 -25.25
N ASP A 309 -6.99 -9.78 -24.52
CA ASP A 309 -6.35 -9.55 -23.23
C ASP A 309 -4.96 -8.95 -23.46
N HIS A 310 -4.84 -7.64 -23.20
CA HIS A 310 -3.61 -6.89 -23.40
C HIS A 310 -2.48 -7.34 -22.47
N GLU A 311 -2.77 -7.85 -21.27
CA GLU A 311 -1.74 -8.39 -20.38
C GLU A 311 -1.17 -9.69 -20.94
N ALA A 312 -2.04 -10.58 -21.42
CA ALA A 312 -1.61 -11.82 -22.07
C ALA A 312 -0.77 -11.55 -23.34
N ALA A 313 -1.17 -10.55 -24.14
CA ALA A 313 -0.45 -10.13 -25.34
C ALA A 313 0.93 -9.52 -24.99
N ARG A 314 0.98 -8.64 -23.98
CA ARG A 314 2.23 -8.06 -23.45
C ARG A 314 3.18 -9.16 -22.98
N ASP A 315 2.70 -10.09 -22.17
CA ASP A 315 3.51 -11.18 -21.61
C ASP A 315 4.08 -12.07 -22.73
N ALA A 316 3.31 -12.37 -23.78
CA ALA A 316 3.80 -13.10 -24.95
C ALA A 316 4.92 -12.33 -25.70
N MET A 317 4.80 -11.01 -25.81
CA MET A 317 5.83 -10.17 -26.42
C MET A 317 7.09 -10.03 -25.56
N TYR A 318 6.98 -10.05 -24.23
CA TYR A 318 8.14 -10.17 -23.34
C TYR A 318 8.91 -11.46 -23.57
N VAL A 319 8.20 -12.58 -23.73
CA VAL A 319 8.81 -13.88 -24.02
C VAL A 319 9.62 -13.83 -25.32
N ILE A 320 9.14 -13.12 -26.36
CA ILE A 320 9.91 -12.85 -27.58
C ILE A 320 11.17 -12.05 -27.26
N GLY A 321 11.04 -10.99 -26.46
CA GLY A 321 12.16 -10.12 -26.06
C GLY A 321 13.31 -10.85 -25.37
N GLU A 322 13.03 -11.96 -24.70
CA GLU A 322 14.01 -12.82 -24.01
C GLU A 322 14.64 -13.88 -24.92
N MET A 323 14.10 -14.11 -26.11
CA MET A 323 14.70 -15.04 -27.08
C MET A 323 15.87 -14.39 -27.81
N ARG A 324 16.91 -15.20 -28.07
CA ARG A 324 18.12 -14.80 -28.80
C ARG A 324 18.60 -15.97 -29.68
N PRO A 325 18.28 -15.99 -30.99
CA PRO A 325 17.33 -15.12 -31.69
C PRO A 325 15.86 -15.51 -31.43
N ALA A 326 14.93 -14.57 -31.59
CA ALA A 326 13.50 -14.87 -31.63
C ALA A 326 13.08 -15.44 -33.01
N PRO A 327 12.00 -16.24 -33.10
CA PRO A 327 11.41 -16.63 -34.39
C PRO A 327 10.97 -15.40 -35.20
N ALA A 328 11.51 -15.23 -36.40
CA ALA A 328 11.21 -14.07 -37.25
C ALA A 328 9.74 -14.05 -37.72
N GLU A 329 9.09 -15.22 -37.74
CA GLU A 329 7.68 -15.42 -38.07
C GLU A 329 6.73 -14.66 -37.13
N LEU A 330 7.20 -14.27 -35.94
CA LEU A 330 6.41 -13.51 -34.96
C LEU A 330 6.40 -12.00 -35.26
N ALA A 331 7.20 -11.52 -36.21
CA ALA A 331 7.34 -10.10 -36.51
C ALA A 331 6.00 -9.45 -36.90
N ASP A 332 5.20 -10.11 -37.74
CA ASP A 332 3.95 -9.53 -38.23
C ASP A 332 2.90 -9.39 -37.13
N ALA A 333 2.86 -10.33 -36.18
CA ALA A 333 1.99 -10.23 -35.00
C ALA A 333 2.38 -9.04 -34.11
N VAL A 334 3.68 -8.78 -33.94
CA VAL A 334 4.18 -7.63 -33.16
C VAL A 334 3.92 -6.31 -33.89
N ARG A 335 4.09 -6.26 -35.21
CA ARG A 335 3.73 -5.07 -36.02
C ARG A 335 2.24 -4.75 -35.94
N ALA A 336 1.39 -5.77 -35.98
CA ALA A 336 -0.06 -5.57 -35.81
C ALA A 336 -0.40 -4.93 -34.46
N ARG A 337 0.27 -5.34 -33.37
CA ARG A 337 0.09 -4.72 -32.05
C ARG A 337 0.66 -3.30 -31.98
N ALA A 338 1.79 -3.03 -32.64
CA ALA A 338 2.32 -1.67 -32.73
C ALA A 338 1.33 -0.71 -33.44
N ALA A 339 0.74 -1.17 -34.55
CA ALA A 339 -0.30 -0.41 -35.26
C ALA A 339 -1.57 -0.20 -34.40
N GLU A 340 -1.93 -1.19 -33.58
CA GLU A 340 -3.03 -1.06 -32.63
C GLU A 340 -2.75 -0.03 -31.53
N VAL A 341 -1.54 0.03 -30.98
CA VAL A 341 -1.16 1.08 -30.01
C VAL A 341 -1.34 2.46 -30.62
N VAL A 342 -0.88 2.67 -31.87
CA VAL A 342 -1.07 3.92 -32.60
C VAL A 342 -2.57 4.26 -32.71
N ARG A 343 -3.39 3.30 -33.15
CA ARG A 343 -4.84 3.48 -33.27
C ARG A 343 -5.51 3.84 -31.95
N ILE A 344 -5.16 3.15 -30.85
CA ILE A 344 -5.70 3.44 -29.51
C ILE A 344 -5.30 4.86 -29.10
N ALA A 345 -4.02 5.20 -29.20
CA ALA A 345 -3.49 6.52 -28.82
C ALA A 345 -4.15 7.66 -29.61
N GLU A 346 -4.37 7.48 -30.91
CA GLU A 346 -5.05 8.46 -31.77
C GLU A 346 -6.54 8.63 -31.41
N SER A 347 -7.18 7.58 -30.90
CA SER A 347 -8.59 7.59 -30.50
C SER A 347 -8.88 8.24 -29.14
N ILE A 348 -7.85 8.57 -28.36
CA ILE A 348 -8.01 9.17 -27.03
C ILE A 348 -8.56 10.59 -27.18
N ASP A 349 -9.80 10.79 -26.70
CA ASP A 349 -10.39 12.12 -26.52
C ASP A 349 -9.85 12.74 -25.22
N PRO A 350 -9.08 13.84 -25.28
CA PRO A 350 -8.55 14.49 -24.09
C PRO A 350 -9.63 15.08 -23.17
N ALA A 351 -10.87 15.27 -23.64
CA ALA A 351 -11.97 15.82 -22.86
C ALA A 351 -12.76 14.76 -22.08
N ALA A 352 -12.64 13.47 -22.41
CA ALA A 352 -13.43 12.39 -21.81
C ALA A 352 -12.59 11.56 -20.82
N GLU A 353 -12.56 11.99 -19.55
CA GLU A 353 -11.69 11.48 -18.48
C GLU A 353 -11.72 9.95 -18.31
N ASP A 354 -12.89 9.32 -18.16
CA ASP A 354 -12.98 7.86 -17.95
C ASP A 354 -12.46 7.05 -19.16
N SER A 355 -12.69 7.55 -20.37
CA SER A 355 -12.20 6.90 -21.59
C SER A 355 -10.69 7.08 -21.78
N ARG A 356 -10.18 8.24 -21.35
CA ARG A 356 -8.77 8.62 -21.45
C ARG A 356 -7.91 7.68 -20.62
N ASP A 357 -8.25 7.50 -19.35
CA ASP A 357 -7.42 6.72 -18.43
C ASP A 357 -7.40 5.23 -18.81
N ARG A 358 -8.57 4.68 -19.20
CA ARG A 358 -8.67 3.31 -19.71
C ARG A 358 -7.85 3.11 -21.00
N LEU A 359 -8.03 3.95 -22.01
CA LEU A 359 -7.34 3.81 -23.29
C LEU A 359 -5.82 4.06 -23.16
N TYR A 360 -5.40 4.93 -22.25
CA TYR A 360 -3.98 5.08 -21.93
C TYR A 360 -3.39 3.82 -21.31
N ALA A 361 -4.08 3.20 -20.35
CA ALA A 361 -3.64 1.94 -19.76
C ALA A 361 -3.53 0.85 -20.84
N GLU A 362 -4.54 0.72 -21.70
CA GLU A 362 -4.53 -0.23 -22.82
C GLU A 362 -3.36 -0.01 -23.78
N ALA A 363 -3.14 1.23 -24.23
CA ALA A 363 -2.01 1.58 -25.10
C ALA A 363 -0.66 1.33 -24.41
N HIS A 364 -0.57 1.60 -23.11
CA HIS A 364 0.65 1.42 -22.32
C HIS A 364 1.07 -0.05 -22.23
N GLU A 365 0.13 -0.93 -21.88
CA GLU A 365 0.38 -2.36 -21.73
C GLU A 365 0.91 -2.98 -23.04
N LEU A 366 0.26 -2.66 -24.16
CA LEU A 366 0.69 -3.15 -25.48
C LEU A 366 2.04 -2.55 -25.91
N ALA A 367 2.26 -1.24 -25.68
CA ALA A 367 3.50 -0.57 -26.07
C ALA A 367 4.73 -1.16 -25.37
N ILE A 368 4.60 -1.48 -24.07
CA ILE A 368 5.67 -2.15 -23.31
C ILE A 368 6.02 -3.49 -23.97
N GLY A 369 5.00 -4.28 -24.32
CA GLY A 369 5.21 -5.57 -25.00
C GLY A 369 5.92 -5.41 -26.34
N VAL A 370 5.46 -4.50 -27.20
CA VAL A 370 6.07 -4.23 -28.52
C VAL A 370 7.54 -3.85 -28.38
N VAL A 371 7.86 -2.96 -27.44
CA VAL A 371 9.24 -2.57 -27.12
C VAL A 371 10.07 -3.80 -26.70
N ALA A 372 9.56 -4.64 -25.79
CA ALA A 372 10.27 -5.82 -25.34
C ALA A 372 10.55 -6.79 -26.49
N ALA A 373 9.55 -7.11 -27.31
CA ALA A 373 9.69 -8.01 -28.46
C ALA A 373 10.71 -7.52 -29.49
N SER A 374 10.84 -6.19 -29.67
CA SER A 374 11.78 -5.61 -30.62
C SER A 374 13.24 -6.01 -30.37
N PHE A 375 13.64 -6.22 -29.12
CA PHE A 375 14.99 -6.68 -28.79
C PHE A 375 15.25 -8.12 -29.27
N GLY A 376 14.26 -9.01 -29.10
CA GLY A 376 14.32 -10.40 -29.56
C GLY A 376 14.37 -10.51 -31.07
N LEU A 377 13.49 -9.77 -31.73
CA LEU A 377 13.36 -9.76 -33.19
C LEU A 377 14.56 -9.09 -33.88
N ARG A 378 15.17 -8.07 -33.27
CA ARG A 378 16.42 -7.48 -33.76
C ARG A 378 17.55 -8.51 -33.82
N ALA A 379 17.66 -9.36 -32.80
CA ALA A 379 18.66 -10.43 -32.78
C ALA A 379 18.45 -11.47 -33.90
N ALA A 380 17.23 -11.54 -34.46
CA ALA A 380 16.87 -12.33 -35.62
C ALA A 380 17.00 -11.56 -36.96
N GLY A 381 17.51 -10.33 -36.94
CA GLY A 381 17.66 -9.48 -38.14
C GLY A 381 16.38 -8.77 -38.59
N VAL A 382 15.33 -8.74 -37.77
CA VAL A 382 14.08 -8.03 -38.06
C VAL A 382 14.15 -6.60 -37.54
N ASP A 383 13.92 -5.62 -38.41
CA ASP A 383 13.81 -4.20 -38.04
C ASP A 383 12.35 -3.81 -37.74
N LEU A 384 12.13 -3.30 -36.52
CA LEU A 384 10.86 -2.71 -36.04
C LEU A 384 11.00 -1.19 -35.77
N GLY A 385 12.12 -0.58 -36.18
CA GLY A 385 12.38 0.85 -35.98
C GLY A 385 11.32 1.79 -36.59
N PRO A 386 10.74 1.51 -37.77
CA PRO A 386 9.60 2.28 -38.29
C PRO A 386 8.36 2.23 -37.38
N ASP A 387 7.97 1.02 -36.94
CA ASP A 387 6.79 0.81 -36.09
C ASP A 387 6.92 1.52 -34.74
N LEU A 388 8.10 1.42 -34.11
CA LEU A 388 8.38 2.07 -32.83
C LEU A 388 8.37 3.60 -32.91
N ARG A 389 8.83 4.19 -34.03
CA ARG A 389 8.76 5.65 -34.25
C ARG A 389 7.32 6.12 -34.44
N ALA A 390 6.50 5.38 -35.18
CA ALA A 390 5.09 5.70 -35.33
C ALA A 390 4.35 5.66 -33.98
N MET A 391 4.64 4.63 -33.17
CA MET A 391 4.10 4.50 -31.82
C MET A 391 4.54 5.66 -30.91
N ALA A 392 5.82 6.04 -30.93
CA ALA A 392 6.33 7.16 -30.14
C ALA A 392 5.66 8.49 -30.51
N GLU A 393 5.50 8.76 -31.81
CA GLU A 393 4.81 9.96 -32.32
C GLU A 393 3.36 10.01 -31.85
N ALA A 394 2.60 8.92 -32.02
CA ALA A 394 1.20 8.83 -31.64
C ALA A 394 0.98 8.98 -30.13
N CYS A 395 1.93 8.48 -29.32
CA CYS A 395 1.87 8.53 -27.87
C CYS A 395 2.46 9.82 -27.25
N ARG A 396 2.88 10.81 -28.06
CA ARG A 396 3.44 12.06 -27.53
C ARG A 396 2.47 12.74 -26.57
N PRO A 397 2.95 13.25 -25.41
CA PRO A 397 2.11 13.98 -24.48
C PRO A 397 1.42 15.16 -25.18
N ARG A 398 0.09 15.11 -25.25
CA ARG A 398 -0.73 16.31 -25.48
C ARG A 398 -0.74 17.11 -24.17
N GLU A 399 -0.98 18.43 -24.21
CA GLU A 399 -0.73 19.46 -23.15
C GLU A 399 -1.18 19.18 -21.68
N LYS A 400 -1.70 18.00 -21.32
CA LYS A 400 -2.09 17.60 -19.95
C LYS A 400 -1.84 16.12 -19.60
N ALA A 401 -1.05 15.37 -20.37
CA ALA A 401 -0.79 13.95 -20.06
C ALA A 401 0.23 13.79 -18.89
N PRO A 402 0.09 12.75 -18.05
CA PRO A 402 0.99 12.54 -16.92
C PRO A 402 2.44 12.25 -17.36
N PRO A 403 3.47 12.52 -16.52
CA PRO A 403 4.89 12.52 -16.89
C PRO A 403 5.50 11.16 -17.29
N HIS A 404 4.83 10.04 -17.04
CA HIS A 404 5.32 8.69 -17.36
C HIS A 404 4.90 8.21 -18.76
N ALA A 405 4.69 9.14 -19.68
CA ALA A 405 4.09 8.89 -20.99
C ALA A 405 4.91 7.92 -21.85
N ILE A 406 4.18 7.02 -22.51
CA ILE A 406 4.62 5.95 -23.42
C ILE A 406 5.65 6.42 -24.46
N ALA A 407 5.57 7.69 -24.91
CA ALA A 407 6.45 8.27 -25.92
C ALA A 407 7.95 8.24 -25.56
N ASP A 408 8.31 8.55 -24.31
CA ASP A 408 9.71 8.68 -23.90
C ASP A 408 10.42 7.31 -23.89
N ALA A 409 9.69 6.22 -23.62
CA ALA A 409 10.22 4.88 -23.73
C ALA A 409 10.41 4.46 -25.21
N ALA A 410 9.41 4.71 -26.05
CA ALA A 410 9.43 4.33 -27.47
C ALA A 410 10.51 5.11 -28.25
N ASP A 411 10.66 6.41 -28.03
CA ASP A 411 11.69 7.24 -28.67
C ASP A 411 13.11 6.79 -28.29
N ARG A 412 13.35 6.48 -27.00
CA ARG A 412 14.65 5.95 -26.55
C ARG A 412 14.98 4.61 -27.20
N VAL A 413 14.00 3.72 -27.32
CA VAL A 413 14.19 2.39 -27.93
C VAL A 413 14.43 2.55 -29.43
N ALA A 414 13.65 3.36 -30.13
CA ALA A 414 13.86 3.64 -31.55
C ALA A 414 15.26 4.22 -31.81
N ALA A 415 15.69 5.18 -31.00
CA ALA A 415 17.04 5.75 -31.08
C ALA A 415 18.13 4.70 -30.81
N TYR A 416 17.94 3.84 -29.81
CA TYR A 416 18.87 2.75 -29.48
C TYR A 416 18.97 1.70 -30.60
N LEU A 417 17.85 1.37 -31.26
CA LEU A 417 17.83 0.45 -32.39
C LEU A 417 18.53 1.07 -33.61
N ALA A 418 18.30 2.35 -33.89
CA ALA A 418 18.90 3.07 -35.01
C ALA A 418 20.43 3.21 -34.93
N GLN A 419 21.02 3.15 -33.72
CA GLN A 419 22.46 3.23 -33.52
C GLN A 419 23.24 2.02 -34.05
N GLY A 420 22.58 0.98 -34.58
CA GLY A 420 23.24 -0.12 -35.29
C GLY A 420 24.24 -0.92 -34.44
N LEU A 421 24.20 -0.78 -33.11
CA LEU A 421 25.10 -1.49 -32.21
C LEU A 421 25.03 -3.00 -32.51
N PRO A 422 26.19 -3.67 -32.66
CA PRO A 422 26.22 -5.09 -32.99
C PRO A 422 25.45 -5.86 -31.92
N ALA A 423 24.61 -6.81 -32.37
CA ALA A 423 23.96 -7.75 -31.47
C ALA A 423 25.07 -8.45 -30.66
N LYS A 424 25.12 -8.19 -29.34
CA LYS A 424 26.06 -8.85 -28.43
C LYS A 424 25.68 -10.30 -28.23
#